data_AF-A0A832IWS1-F1
#
_entry.id   AF-A0A832IWS1-F1
#
_cell.length_a   1.000
_cell.length_b   1.000
_cell.length_c   1.000
_cell.angle_alpha   90.00
_cell.angle_beta   90.00
_cell.angle_gamma   90.00
#
_symmetry.space_group_name_H-M   'P 1'
#
loop_
_entity.id
_entity.type
_entity.pdbx_description
1 polymer ?
#
loop_
_entity_poly.entity_id
_entity_poly.type
_entity_poly.pdbx_seq_one_letter_code
_entity_poly.pdbx_strand_id
1 'polypeptide(L)'
;MGIDSLIGGTIWDEYSNKVTDLMNNPQNMGEITQEQADEMGAKLIVADFGAESCGDAVRLYWAVDPKTDKILLSKFKSFGCGTAIASSDTMAELCKDKTVDEAVKITNIDVELAMRDDADTPAVPPQKMHCSV
;
A
#
# COMPACT_ATOMS: atom_id res chain seq x y z
N MET A 1 21.29 25.33 28.05
CA MET A 1 21.11 24.49 26.85
C MET A 1 20.80 23.09 27.33
N GLY A 2 19.52 22.82 27.59
CA GLY A 2 19.05 21.57 28.18
C GLY A 2 18.82 20.52 27.11
N ILE A 3 19.31 19.31 27.35
CA ILE A 3 18.66 17.97 27.30
C ILE A 3 17.44 17.67 26.41
N ASP A 4 16.82 18.62 25.71
CA ASP A 4 15.71 18.40 24.76
C ASP A 4 16.14 17.74 23.43
N SER A 5 17.45 17.50 23.23
CA SER A 5 17.96 16.85 22.02
C SER A 5 18.17 15.33 22.15
N LEU A 6 17.82 14.72 23.29
CA LEU A 6 18.10 13.30 23.59
C LEU A 6 16.86 12.41 23.72
N ILE A 7 15.67 12.97 23.54
CA ILE A 7 14.46 12.19 23.24
C ILE A 7 14.25 12.36 21.75
N GLY A 8 15.14 11.74 20.96
CA GLY A 8 15.01 11.68 19.52
C GLY A 8 13.61 11.17 19.22
N GLY A 9 12.82 12.04 18.58
CA GLY A 9 11.44 11.79 18.21
C GLY A 9 11.35 10.36 17.72
N THR A 10 10.45 9.61 18.32
CA THR A 10 10.20 8.23 17.91
C THR A 10 10.19 8.17 16.39
N ILE A 11 10.77 7.16 15.76
CA ILE A 11 10.77 6.97 14.29
C ILE A 11 9.35 7.13 13.68
N TRP A 12 8.32 7.02 14.52
CA TRP A 12 6.90 7.32 14.34
C TRP A 12 6.54 8.80 14.02
N ASP A 13 7.36 9.78 14.39
CA ASP A 13 7.15 11.24 14.22
C ASP A 13 7.63 11.75 12.85
N GLU A 14 8.47 10.97 12.16
CA GLU A 14 8.88 11.23 10.75
C GLU A 14 7.92 10.60 9.74
N TYR A 15 6.91 9.86 10.19
CA TYR A 15 5.88 9.35 9.30
C TYR A 15 4.78 10.38 9.13
N SER A 16 4.42 10.61 7.88
CA SER A 16 3.21 11.32 7.50
C SER A 16 2.00 10.77 8.27
N ASN A 17 1.10 11.66 8.71
CA ASN A 17 -0.11 11.30 9.46
C ASN A 17 -0.95 10.30 8.66
N LYS A 18 -0.93 10.38 7.32
CA LYS A 18 -1.54 9.37 6.44
C LYS A 18 -0.96 7.98 6.66
N VAL A 19 0.36 7.85 6.76
CA VAL A 19 0.99 6.53 6.95
C VAL A 19 0.55 5.96 8.30
N THR A 20 0.59 6.77 9.36
CA THR A 20 0.15 6.34 10.69
C THR A 20 -1.33 5.97 10.74
N ASP A 21 -2.20 6.69 10.03
CA ASP A 21 -3.63 6.37 9.94
C ASP A 21 -3.86 5.04 9.19
N LEU A 22 -3.22 4.86 8.03
CA LEU A 22 -3.30 3.64 7.23
C LEU A 22 -2.69 2.42 7.94
N MET A 23 -1.68 2.64 8.79
CA MET A 23 -1.13 1.58 9.66
C MET A 23 -2.14 1.10 10.70
N ASN A 24 -2.97 2.00 11.24
CA ASN A 24 -3.94 1.67 12.28
C ASN A 24 -5.30 1.23 11.71
N ASN A 25 -5.69 1.74 10.54
CA ASN A 25 -6.99 1.51 9.93
C ASN A 25 -6.92 1.37 8.40
N PRO A 26 -6.31 0.29 7.88
CA PRO A 26 -6.22 0.08 6.45
C PRO A 26 -7.63 -0.07 5.84
N GLN A 27 -7.95 0.76 4.85
CA GLN A 27 -9.26 0.80 4.20
C GLN A 27 -9.47 -0.32 3.19
N ASN A 28 -8.38 -0.79 2.58
CA ASN A 28 -8.37 -1.74 1.48
C ASN A 28 -7.97 -3.15 1.93
N MET A 29 -7.89 -3.39 3.25
CA MET A 29 -7.59 -4.70 3.81
C MET A 29 -8.78 -5.65 3.65
N GLY A 30 -8.54 -6.80 3.03
CA GLY A 30 -9.54 -7.85 2.87
C GLY A 30 -9.25 -8.78 1.70
N GLU A 31 -10.24 -9.60 1.37
CA GLU A 31 -10.22 -10.51 0.23
C GLU A 31 -11.40 -10.24 -0.69
N ILE A 32 -11.24 -10.63 -1.95
CA ILE A 32 -12.32 -10.62 -2.95
C ILE A 32 -12.63 -12.07 -3.27
N THR A 33 -13.89 -12.47 -3.09
CA THR A 33 -14.32 -13.82 -3.46
C THR A 33 -14.59 -13.89 -4.95
N GLN A 34 -14.53 -15.11 -5.50
CA GLN A 34 -14.83 -15.33 -6.90
C GLN A 34 -16.27 -14.93 -7.24
N GLU A 35 -17.23 -15.27 -6.36
CA GLU A 35 -18.64 -14.87 -6.49
C GLU A 35 -18.79 -13.34 -6.60
N GLN A 36 -18.08 -12.55 -5.79
CA GLN A 36 -18.13 -11.09 -5.87
C GLN A 36 -17.60 -10.55 -7.20
N ALA A 37 -16.50 -11.14 -7.70
CA ALA A 37 -15.96 -10.76 -8.99
C ALA A 37 -16.94 -11.10 -10.12
N ASP A 38 -17.52 -12.30 -10.10
CA ASP A 38 -18.53 -12.75 -11.07
C ASP A 38 -19.81 -11.89 -11.03
N GLU A 39 -20.31 -11.50 -9.85
CA GLU A 39 -21.44 -10.58 -9.69
C GLU A 39 -21.15 -9.20 -10.28
N MET A 40 -19.91 -8.73 -10.18
CA MET A 40 -19.46 -7.49 -10.79
C MET A 40 -19.15 -7.63 -12.29
N GLY A 41 -19.19 -8.85 -12.84
CA GLY A 41 -18.74 -9.13 -14.21
C GLY A 41 -17.24 -8.92 -14.42
N ALA A 42 -16.47 -8.94 -13.33
CA ALA A 42 -15.03 -8.71 -13.30
C ALA A 42 -14.26 -10.03 -13.19
N LYS A 43 -13.05 -10.05 -13.73
CA LYS A 43 -12.09 -11.14 -13.57
C LYS A 43 -11.33 -10.96 -12.27
N LEU A 44 -11.43 -11.95 -11.38
CA LEU A 44 -10.62 -12.01 -10.17
C LEU A 44 -9.17 -12.36 -10.53
N ILE A 45 -8.24 -11.52 -10.09
CA ILE A 45 -6.80 -11.73 -10.15
C ILE A 45 -6.29 -11.77 -8.72
N VAL A 46 -5.61 -12.85 -8.36
CA VAL A 46 -4.95 -13.00 -7.06
C VAL A 46 -3.46 -13.02 -7.31
N ALA A 47 -2.73 -12.15 -6.61
CA ALA A 47 -1.29 -12.08 -6.70
C ALA A 47 -0.68 -12.21 -5.30
N ASP A 48 0.09 -13.27 -5.11
CA ASP A 48 0.86 -13.51 -3.89
C ASP A 48 2.26 -12.93 -4.05
N PHE A 49 2.60 -11.94 -3.23
CA PHE A 49 3.91 -11.34 -3.13
C PHE A 49 4.44 -11.57 -1.72
N GLY A 50 5.60 -12.21 -1.59
CA GLY A 50 6.21 -12.47 -0.30
C GLY A 50 7.71 -12.25 -0.37
N ALA A 51 8.23 -11.46 0.55
CA ALA A 51 9.66 -11.32 0.75
C ALA A 51 10.09 -12.35 1.79
N GLU A 52 10.53 -13.53 1.34
CA GLU A 52 11.00 -14.63 2.20
C GLU A 52 12.11 -14.18 3.18
N SER A 53 12.86 -13.13 2.83
CA SER A 53 13.92 -12.55 3.67
C SER A 53 13.44 -11.70 4.85
N CYS A 54 12.22 -11.14 4.81
CA CYS A 54 11.70 -10.26 5.85
C CYS A 54 10.52 -10.86 6.63
N GLY A 55 9.95 -11.98 6.16
CA GLY A 55 8.79 -12.61 6.79
C GLY A 55 7.48 -11.88 6.51
N ASP A 56 7.48 -10.93 5.56
CA ASP A 56 6.30 -10.22 5.10
C ASP A 56 5.66 -10.98 3.92
N ALA A 57 4.37 -11.30 4.06
CA ALA A 57 3.58 -11.97 3.03
C ALA A 57 2.35 -11.11 2.70
N VAL A 58 2.24 -10.68 1.45
CA VAL A 58 1.15 -9.86 0.93
C VAL A 58 0.40 -10.62 -0.15
N ARG A 59 -0.90 -10.74 -0.01
CA ARG A 59 -1.79 -11.26 -1.04
C ARG A 59 -2.68 -10.14 -1.55
N LEU A 60 -2.54 -9.78 -2.81
CA LEU A 60 -3.35 -8.79 -3.51
C LEU A 60 -4.50 -9.49 -4.25
N TYR A 61 -5.67 -8.87 -4.21
CA TYR A 61 -6.89 -9.29 -4.88
C TYR A 61 -7.39 -8.14 -5.75
N TRP A 62 -7.39 -8.32 -7.06
CA TRP A 62 -7.92 -7.35 -8.01
C TRP A 62 -9.15 -7.91 -8.73
N ALA A 63 -10.20 -7.10 -8.81
CA ALA A 63 -11.34 -7.35 -9.69
C ALA A 63 -11.17 -6.48 -10.93
N VAL A 64 -10.81 -7.10 -12.06
CA VAL A 64 -10.53 -6.39 -13.31
C VAL A 64 -11.67 -6.57 -14.30
N ASP A 65 -12.20 -5.48 -14.84
CA ASP A 65 -13.20 -5.53 -15.90
C ASP A 65 -12.55 -6.07 -17.20
N PRO A 66 -13.02 -7.21 -17.75
CA PRO A 66 -12.41 -7.84 -18.92
C PRO A 66 -12.67 -7.10 -20.24
N LYS A 67 -13.55 -6.08 -20.26
CA LYS A 67 -13.86 -5.30 -21.46
C LYS A 67 -13.02 -4.02 -21.54
N THR A 68 -12.65 -3.48 -20.39
CA THR A 68 -11.95 -2.19 -20.28
C THR A 68 -10.55 -2.31 -19.68
N ASP A 69 -10.17 -3.50 -19.21
CA ASP A 69 -8.93 -3.77 -18.47
C ASP A 69 -8.73 -2.86 -17.25
N LYS A 70 -9.84 -2.37 -16.68
CA LYS A 70 -9.85 -1.48 -15.50
C LYS A 70 -10.00 -2.26 -14.22
N ILE A 71 -9.22 -1.88 -13.21
CA ILE A 71 -9.31 -2.43 -11.86
C ILE A 71 -10.50 -1.76 -11.15
N LEU A 72 -11.61 -2.47 -11.04
CA LEU A 72 -12.83 -1.98 -10.37
C LEU A 72 -12.69 -2.02 -8.84
N LEU A 73 -12.00 -3.05 -8.34
CA LEU A 73 -11.77 -3.25 -6.93
C LEU A 73 -10.36 -3.76 -6.70
N SER A 74 -9.67 -3.19 -5.73
CA SER A 74 -8.36 -3.62 -5.29
C SER A 74 -8.41 -3.81 -3.78
N LYS A 75 -8.14 -5.03 -3.32
CA LYS A 75 -8.02 -5.36 -1.90
C LYS A 75 -6.72 -6.10 -1.66
N PHE A 76 -6.21 -6.04 -0.45
CA PHE A 76 -5.00 -6.77 -0.09
C PHE A 76 -5.12 -7.39 1.29
N LYS A 77 -4.32 -8.42 1.52
CA LYS A 77 -4.19 -9.11 2.79
C LYS A 77 -2.71 -9.27 3.06
N SER A 78 -2.18 -8.42 3.92
CA SER A 78 -0.78 -8.44 4.33
C SER A 78 -0.63 -9.01 5.73
N PHE A 79 0.39 -9.85 5.90
CA PHE A 79 0.88 -10.37 7.16
C PHE A 79 2.32 -9.89 7.31
N GLY A 80 2.54 -8.91 8.18
CA GLY A 80 3.85 -8.26 8.22
C GLY A 80 3.93 -7.02 9.08
N CYS A 81 5.01 -6.27 8.90
CA CYS A 81 5.23 -4.98 9.55
C CYS A 81 4.16 -3.97 9.11
N GLY A 82 3.62 -3.16 10.04
CA GLY A 82 2.54 -2.23 9.69
C GLY A 82 2.93 -1.20 8.61
N THR A 83 4.21 -0.89 8.43
CA THR A 83 4.68 -0.05 7.30
C THR A 83 4.40 -0.70 5.94
N ALA A 84 4.51 -2.03 5.82
CA ALA A 84 4.16 -2.77 4.61
C ALA A 84 2.64 -2.74 4.37
N ILE A 85 1.83 -2.79 5.45
CA ILE A 85 0.37 -2.67 5.38
C ILE A 85 -0.03 -1.30 4.82
N ALA A 86 0.51 -0.21 5.37
CA ALA A 86 0.20 1.14 4.90
C ALA A 86 0.63 1.34 3.43
N SER A 87 1.83 0.85 3.07
CA SER A 87 2.34 0.93 1.69
C SER A 87 1.44 0.18 0.72
N SER A 88 1.02 -1.04 1.10
CA SER A 88 0.10 -1.86 0.31
C SER A 88 -1.29 -1.24 0.18
N ASP A 89 -1.79 -0.60 1.24
CA ASP A 89 -3.09 0.08 1.21
C ASP A 89 -3.10 1.25 0.24
N THR A 90 -2.08 2.11 0.33
CA THR A 90 -1.93 3.24 -0.60
C THR A 90 -1.76 2.75 -2.03
N MET A 91 -0.97 1.70 -2.26
CA MET A 91 -0.83 1.09 -3.58
C MET A 91 -2.17 0.55 -4.08
N ALA A 92 -2.94 -0.14 -3.23
CA ALA A 92 -4.24 -0.69 -3.61
C ALA A 92 -5.23 0.42 -4.00
N GLU A 93 -5.24 1.52 -3.25
CA GLU A 93 -6.04 2.71 -3.54
C GLU A 93 -5.63 3.36 -4.87
N LEU A 94 -4.33 3.50 -5.12
CA LEU A 94 -3.82 4.07 -6.38
C LEU A 94 -4.13 3.19 -7.59
N CYS A 95 -4.12 1.87 -7.43
CA CYS A 95 -4.47 0.92 -8.50
C CYS A 95 -5.96 0.94 -8.85
N LYS A 96 -6.83 1.36 -7.92
CA LYS A 96 -8.27 1.41 -8.14
C LYS A 96 -8.62 2.39 -9.26
N ASP A 97 -9.59 2.03 -10.09
CA ASP A 97 -10.07 2.78 -11.27
C ASP A 97 -9.02 2.98 -12.40
N LYS A 98 -7.78 2.52 -12.22
CA LYS A 98 -6.74 2.51 -13.26
C LYS A 98 -6.82 1.25 -14.10
N THR A 99 -6.25 1.32 -15.31
CA THR A 99 -6.05 0.14 -16.14
C THR A 99 -4.91 -0.73 -15.60
N VAL A 100 -4.90 -2.03 -15.90
CA VAL A 100 -3.81 -2.94 -15.50
C VAL A 100 -2.44 -2.43 -15.98
N ASP A 101 -2.37 -1.84 -17.17
CA ASP A 101 -1.13 -1.25 -17.72
C ASP A 101 -0.65 -0.04 -16.90
N GLU A 102 -1.57 0.81 -16.46
CA GLU A 102 -1.24 1.93 -15.58
C GLU A 102 -0.85 1.46 -14.18
N ALA A 103 -1.52 0.42 -13.65
CA ALA A 103 -1.21 -0.14 -12.34
C ALA A 103 0.18 -0.77 -12.28
N VAL A 104 0.61 -1.45 -13.35
CA VAL A 104 1.96 -2.02 -13.47
C VAL A 104 3.05 -0.94 -13.56
N LYS A 105 2.70 0.27 -14.01
CA LYS A 105 3.62 1.42 -14.06
C LYS A 105 3.78 2.14 -12.73
N ILE A 106 2.93 1.87 -11.73
CA ILE A 106 3.05 2.47 -10.40
C ILE A 106 4.34 1.94 -9.77
N THR A 107 5.24 2.85 -9.46
CA THR A 107 6.48 2.53 -8.76
C THR A 107 6.35 2.78 -7.26
N ASN A 108 7.28 2.23 -6.49
CA ASN A 108 7.44 2.56 -5.07
C ASN A 108 7.58 4.07 -4.83
N ILE A 109 8.14 4.81 -5.79
CA ILE A 109 8.25 6.28 -5.74
C ILE A 109 6.86 6.92 -5.80
N ASP A 110 5.95 6.42 -6.64
CA ASP A 110 4.58 6.93 -6.74
C ASP A 110 3.78 6.68 -5.45
N VAL A 111 3.99 5.52 -4.82
CA VAL A 111 3.39 5.20 -3.51
C VAL A 111 3.95 6.12 -2.43
N GLU A 112 5.26 6.33 -2.40
CA GLU A 112 5.90 7.26 -1.46
C GLU A 112 5.37 8.68 -1.64
N LEU A 113 5.27 9.17 -2.89
CA LEU A 113 4.72 10.48 -3.23
C LEU A 113 3.26 10.62 -2.78
N ALA A 114 2.43 9.58 -2.96
CA ALA A 114 1.02 9.59 -2.53
C ALA A 114 0.86 9.62 -1.00
N MET A 115 1.85 9.08 -0.28
CA MET A 115 1.93 9.10 1.18
C MET A 115 2.47 10.40 1.75
N ARG A 116 3.03 11.31 0.95
CA ARG A 116 3.55 12.60 1.44
C ARG A 116 2.38 13.48 1.90
N ASP A 117 2.52 14.05 3.10
CA ASP A 117 1.61 15.10 3.59
C ASP A 117 1.95 16.46 2.96
N ASP A 118 3.25 16.73 2.75
CA ASP A 118 3.77 17.96 2.13
C ASP A 118 4.75 17.62 0.99
N ALA A 119 4.77 18.43 -0.07
CA ALA A 119 5.65 18.20 -1.23
C ALA A 119 7.15 18.25 -0.88
N ASP A 120 7.52 18.98 0.17
CA ASP A 120 8.89 19.14 0.68
C ASP A 120 9.29 18.08 1.72
N THR A 121 8.34 17.28 2.25
CA THR A 121 8.60 16.32 3.33
C THR A 121 8.43 14.88 2.81
N PRO A 122 9.48 14.04 2.84
CA PRO A 122 9.35 12.64 2.45
C PRO A 122 8.42 11.89 3.41
N ALA A 123 7.57 11.01 2.86
CA ALA A 123 6.56 10.28 3.65
C ALA A 123 7.15 9.21 4.57
N VAL A 124 8.36 8.76 4.24
CA VAL A 124 9.10 7.71 4.94
C VAL A 124 10.57 8.12 5.01
N PRO A 125 11.25 7.95 6.15
CA PRO A 125 12.67 8.26 6.25
C PRO A 125 13.51 7.39 5.30
N PRO A 126 14.61 7.93 4.72
CA PRO A 126 15.37 7.30 3.64
C PRO A 126 15.93 5.91 3.99
N GLN A 127 16.05 5.60 5.28
CA GLN A 127 16.57 4.33 5.79
C GLN A 127 15.58 3.16 5.65
N LYS A 128 14.28 3.43 5.47
CA LYS A 128 13.24 2.40 5.31
C LYS A 128 12.68 2.28 3.89
N MET A 129 13.20 3.07 2.95
CA MET A 129 12.90 2.97 1.51
C MET A 129 13.16 1.58 0.92
N HIS A 130 14.06 0.79 1.52
CA HIS A 130 14.37 -0.58 1.08
C HIS A 130 13.27 -1.61 1.45
N CYS A 131 12.41 -1.30 2.44
CA CYS A 131 11.39 -2.22 2.95
C CYS A 131 9.97 -1.91 2.47
N SER A 132 9.77 -0.86 1.66
CA SER A 132 8.49 -0.53 1.03
C SER A 132 8.32 -1.24 -0.33
N VAL A 133 8.75 -2.51 -0.39
CA VAL A 133 8.67 -3.38 -1.57
C VAL A 133 7.69 -4.51 -1.30
#